data_AF-A0A183D8L9-F1
#
_entry.id   AF-A0A183D8L9-F1
#
_cell.length_a   1.000
_cell.length_b   1.000
_cell.length_c   1.000
_cell.angle_alpha   90.00
_cell.angle_beta   90.00
_cell.angle_gamma   90.00
#
_symmetry.space_group_name_H-M   'P 1'
#
loop_
_entity.id
_entity.type
_entity.pdbx_description
1 polymer ?
#
loop_
_entity_poly.entity_id
_entity_poly.type
_entity_poly.pdbx_seq_one_letter_code
_entity_poly.pdbx_strand_id
1 'polypeptide(L)'
;LKPENVLITSAGVLKITDFGQCCIYVPTDPDRNYDCQVASRWYRAPELLFGSTKYGPKVDEWACGCIFTEFYNGSPLFMGKNDIEQIGKLMSVLGAPSERNWSGWSTMPDCGKIVFSDAEPLADWKAVGIVFYQIFRFCIKCIMR
;
A
#
# COMPACT_ATOMS: atom_id res chain seq x y z
N LEU A 1 -4.06 -7.62 3.16
CA LEU A 1 -5.41 -7.99 2.66
C LEU A 1 -5.42 -8.08 1.12
N LYS A 2 -6.32 -8.86 0.51
CA LYS A 2 -6.54 -8.96 -0.95
C LYS A 2 -8.01 -9.36 -1.26
N PRO A 3 -8.55 -9.17 -2.48
CA PRO A 3 -9.95 -9.42 -2.81
C PRO A 3 -10.39 -10.85 -2.53
N GLU A 4 -9.54 -11.84 -2.79
CA GLU A 4 -9.87 -13.26 -2.57
C GLU A 4 -10.09 -13.59 -1.09
N ASN A 5 -9.58 -12.74 -0.19
CA ASN A 5 -9.74 -12.88 1.25
C ASN A 5 -10.95 -12.08 1.79
N VAL A 6 -11.76 -11.45 0.92
CA VAL A 6 -12.97 -10.71 1.27
C VAL A 6 -14.19 -11.48 0.72
N LEU A 7 -14.82 -12.26 1.59
CA LEU A 7 -15.96 -13.10 1.24
C LEU A 7 -17.29 -12.41 1.56
N ILE A 8 -18.33 -12.74 0.80
CA ILE A 8 -19.70 -12.27 1.04
C ILE A 8 -20.60 -13.49 1.23
N THR A 9 -21.31 -13.54 2.36
CA THR A 9 -22.30 -14.59 2.63
C THR A 9 -23.56 -14.37 1.79
N SER A 10 -24.42 -15.39 1.66
CA SER A 10 -25.73 -15.26 0.99
C SER A 10 -26.65 -14.20 1.62
N ALA A 11 -26.41 -13.83 2.89
CA ALA A 11 -27.12 -12.76 3.59
C ALA A 11 -26.51 -11.37 3.35
N GLY A 12 -25.52 -11.23 2.47
CA GLY A 12 -24.85 -9.95 2.19
C GLY A 12 -23.82 -9.53 3.26
N VAL A 13 -23.48 -10.39 4.22
CA VAL A 13 -22.47 -10.09 5.25
C VAL A 13 -21.07 -10.31 4.70
N LEU A 14 -20.23 -9.27 4.77
CA LEU A 14 -18.80 -9.32 4.45
C LEU A 14 -18.03 -10.02 5.57
N LYS A 15 -17.13 -10.93 5.19
CA LYS A 15 -16.21 -11.63 6.11
C LYS A 15 -14.80 -11.63 5.55
N ILE A 16 -13.83 -11.33 6.40
CA ILE A 16 -12.41 -11.48 6.07
C ILE A 16 -11.99 -12.92 6.39
N THR A 17 -11.20 -13.52 5.52
CA THR A 17 -10.64 -14.87 5.68
C THR A 17 -9.12 -14.85 5.54
N ASP A 18 -8.51 -16.03 5.74
CA ASP A 18 -7.07 -16.29 5.60
C ASP A 18 -6.21 -15.34 6.44
N PHE A 19 -6.06 -15.72 7.71
CA PHE A 19 -5.24 -15.04 8.71
C PHE A 19 -3.83 -15.63 8.79
N GLY A 20 -3.36 -16.35 7.76
CA GLY A 20 -2.09 -17.08 7.79
C GLY A 20 -0.85 -16.19 7.93
N GLN A 21 -0.96 -14.92 7.54
CA GLN A 21 0.10 -13.91 7.70
C GLN A 21 -0.26 -12.82 8.74
N CYS A 22 -1.35 -13.01 9.49
CA CYS A 22 -1.75 -12.03 10.50
C CYS A 22 -0.80 -12.08 11.69
N CYS A 23 -0.58 -10.91 12.30
CA CYS A 23 0.20 -10.79 13.53
C CYS A 23 -0.51 -9.89 14.54
N ILE A 24 -0.18 -10.06 15.81
CA ILE A 24 -0.65 -9.17 16.88
C ILE A 24 0.16 -7.88 16.81
N TYR A 25 -0.53 -6.78 16.55
CA TYR A 25 0.06 -5.44 16.63
C TYR A 25 0.14 -4.99 18.09
N VAL A 26 1.35 -4.68 18.55
CA VAL A 26 1.65 -4.25 19.92
C VAL A 26 2.29 -2.86 19.88
N PRO A 27 1.50 -1.76 19.90
CA PRO A 27 2.03 -0.39 19.79
C PRO A 27 2.83 0.05 21.02
N THR A 28 2.69 -0.66 22.14
CA THR A 28 3.40 -0.38 23.40
C THR A 28 4.83 -0.91 23.43
N ASP A 29 5.22 -1.73 22.46
CA ASP A 29 6.56 -2.32 22.35
C ASP A 29 7.30 -1.70 21.15
N PRO A 30 8.15 -0.68 21.37
CA PRO A 30 8.84 0.02 20.30
C PRO A 30 9.96 -0.82 19.67
N ASP A 31 10.45 -1.85 20.35
CA ASP A 31 11.55 -2.70 19.87
C ASP A 31 11.04 -3.83 18.98
N ARG A 32 9.76 -4.17 19.05
CA ARG A 32 9.12 -5.19 18.21
C ARG A 32 9.28 -4.91 16.72
N ASN A 33 9.79 -5.90 16.00
CA ASN A 33 9.88 -5.90 14.53
C ASN A 33 8.85 -6.86 13.95
N TYR A 34 8.29 -6.50 12.80
CA TYR A 34 7.36 -7.33 12.05
C TYR A 34 7.99 -7.74 10.71
N ASP A 35 7.52 -8.85 10.13
CA ASP A 35 7.98 -9.33 8.83
C ASP A 35 7.50 -8.38 7.72
N CYS A 36 8.40 -7.89 6.88
CA CYS A 36 8.07 -7.00 5.76
C CYS A 36 7.63 -7.76 4.50
N GLN A 37 7.87 -9.07 4.40
CA GLN A 37 7.49 -9.92 3.27
C GLN A 37 6.06 -10.45 3.35
N VAL A 38 5.17 -9.69 3.97
CA VAL A 38 3.74 -9.99 4.09
C VAL A 38 2.92 -9.37 2.96
N ALA A 39 1.66 -9.77 2.87
CA ALA A 39 0.69 -9.35 1.87
C ALA A 39 1.02 -9.74 0.42
N SER A 40 -0.02 -9.87 -0.41
CA SER A 40 0.14 -10.09 -1.84
C SER A 40 0.59 -8.80 -2.53
N ARG A 41 1.55 -8.92 -3.45
CA ARG A 41 2.28 -7.82 -4.08
C ARG A 41 1.43 -6.63 -4.53
N TRP A 42 0.32 -6.87 -5.23
CA TRP A 42 -0.52 -5.81 -5.81
C TRP A 42 -1.19 -4.92 -4.75
N TYR A 43 -1.34 -5.44 -3.53
CA TYR A 43 -1.99 -4.76 -2.40
C TYR A 43 -0.99 -4.45 -1.28
N ARG A 44 0.31 -4.65 -1.53
CA ARG A 44 1.37 -4.40 -0.55
C ARG A 44 1.62 -2.90 -0.43
N ALA A 45 1.67 -2.41 0.80
CA ALA A 45 1.95 -1.02 1.11
C ALA A 45 3.39 -0.64 0.73
N PRO A 46 3.65 0.61 0.31
CA PRO A 46 4.96 0.99 -0.21
C PRO A 46 6.08 0.83 0.82
N GLU A 47 5.84 1.09 2.11
CA GLU A 47 6.82 0.91 3.19
C GLU A 47 7.32 -0.55 3.32
N LEU A 48 6.45 -1.53 3.03
CA LEU A 48 6.80 -2.95 3.05
C LEU A 48 7.69 -3.32 1.86
N LEU A 49 7.47 -2.68 0.70
CA LEU A 49 8.29 -2.88 -0.50
C LEU A 49 9.71 -2.33 -0.34
N PHE A 50 9.91 -1.38 0.57
CA PHE A 50 11.24 -0.89 0.96
C PHE A 50 11.72 -1.45 2.31
N GLY A 51 11.17 -2.58 2.73
CA GLY A 51 11.71 -3.39 3.82
C GLY A 51 11.42 -2.88 5.23
N SER A 52 10.48 -1.95 5.42
CA SER A 52 10.13 -1.48 6.76
C SER A 52 9.64 -2.63 7.64
N THR A 53 10.27 -2.80 8.80
CA THR A 53 9.85 -3.74 9.86
C THR A 53 9.06 -3.04 10.98
N LYS A 54 8.96 -1.71 10.90
CA LYS A 54 8.25 -0.85 11.83
C LYS A 54 7.03 -0.28 11.12
N TYR A 55 5.97 -1.06 11.07
CA TYR A 55 4.70 -0.68 10.45
C TYR A 55 3.54 -0.96 11.41
N GLY A 56 2.37 -0.43 11.07
CA GLY A 56 1.16 -0.59 11.86
C GLY A 56 -0.07 -0.84 10.98
N PRO A 57 -1.29 -0.63 11.52
CA PRO A 57 -2.54 -0.91 10.81
C PRO A 57 -2.71 -0.21 9.45
N LYS A 58 -1.90 0.84 9.18
CA LYS A 58 -1.92 1.57 7.92
C LYS A 58 -1.60 0.71 6.68
N VAL A 59 -0.85 -0.39 6.85
CA VAL A 59 -0.60 -1.33 5.75
C VAL A 59 -1.89 -2.03 5.27
N ASP A 60 -2.84 -2.25 6.18
CA ASP A 60 -4.14 -2.83 5.84
C ASP A 60 -5.08 -1.77 5.25
N GLU A 61 -5.03 -0.53 5.73
CA GLU A 61 -5.75 0.60 5.12
C GLU A 61 -5.32 0.83 3.65
N TRP A 62 -4.02 0.67 3.36
CA TRP A 62 -3.52 0.66 1.98
C TRP A 62 -4.16 -0.43 1.13
N ALA A 63 -4.10 -1.67 1.61
CA ALA A 63 -4.63 -2.81 0.91
C ALA A 63 -6.15 -2.66 0.65
N CYS A 64 -6.90 -2.17 1.63
CA CYS A 64 -8.32 -1.81 1.47
C CYS A 64 -8.54 -0.77 0.36
N GLY A 65 -7.71 0.27 0.28
CA GLY A 65 -7.78 1.26 -0.78
C GLY A 65 -7.55 0.66 -2.17
N CYS A 66 -6.59 -0.25 -2.30
CA CYS A 66 -6.33 -0.97 -3.55
C CYS A 66 -7.52 -1.89 -3.92
N ILE A 67 -8.07 -2.65 -2.97
CA ILE A 67 -9.22 -3.55 -3.20
C ILE A 67 -10.46 -2.77 -3.62
N PHE A 68 -10.76 -1.67 -2.93
CA PHE A 68 -11.90 -0.83 -3.28
C PHE A 68 -11.79 -0.27 -4.69
N THR A 69 -10.58 0.16 -5.06
CA THR A 69 -10.30 0.65 -6.41
C THR A 69 -10.46 -0.45 -7.46
N GLU A 70 -10.01 -1.67 -7.16
CA GLU A 70 -10.19 -2.82 -8.04
C GLU A 70 -11.65 -3.20 -8.25
N PHE A 71 -12.47 -3.20 -7.19
CA PHE A 71 -13.91 -3.43 -7.32
C PHE A 71 -14.60 -2.39 -8.19
N TYR A 72 -14.14 -1.14 -8.15
CA TYR A 72 -14.68 -0.08 -8.99
C TYR A 72 -14.20 -0.19 -10.45
N ASN A 73 -12.92 -0.50 -10.67
CA ASN A 73 -12.29 -0.55 -12.00
C ASN A 73 -12.49 -1.89 -12.74
N GLY A 74 -12.84 -2.95 -12.01
CA GLY A 74 -12.83 -4.32 -12.52
C GLY A 74 -11.42 -4.87 -12.81
N SER A 75 -10.36 -4.17 -12.41
CA SER A 75 -8.97 -4.59 -12.57
C SER A 75 -8.06 -4.04 -11.47
N PRO A 76 -6.98 -4.75 -11.09
CA PRO A 76 -6.10 -4.33 -10.01
C PRO A 76 -5.37 -3.01 -10.33
N LEU A 77 -5.27 -2.15 -9.32
CA LEU A 77 -4.67 -0.82 -9.46
C LEU A 77 -3.17 -0.88 -9.82
N PHE A 78 -2.42 -1.78 -9.17
CA PHE A 78 -0.97 -1.90 -9.38
C PHE A 78 -0.59 -3.36 -9.67
N MET A 79 -0.54 -3.72 -10.95
CA MET A 79 -0.18 -5.07 -11.40
C MET A 79 1.32 -5.23 -11.70
N GLY A 80 2.19 -5.11 -10.69
CA GLY A 80 3.62 -5.39 -10.85
C GLY A 80 3.90 -6.89 -11.00
N LYS A 81 4.75 -7.29 -11.96
CA LYS A 81 5.16 -8.71 -12.12
C LYS A 81 6.19 -9.16 -11.08
N ASN A 82 6.98 -8.21 -10.60
CA ASN A 82 7.99 -8.37 -9.56
C ASN A 82 8.00 -7.12 -8.67
N ASP A 83 8.80 -7.14 -7.60
CA ASP A 83 8.79 -6.05 -6.61
C ASP A 83 9.31 -4.73 -7.19
N ILE A 84 10.28 -4.78 -8.12
CA ILE A 84 10.80 -3.59 -8.81
C ILE A 84 9.73 -2.96 -9.70
N GLU A 85 9.00 -3.77 -10.48
CA GLU A 85 7.88 -3.28 -11.29
C GLU A 85 6.73 -2.75 -10.42
N GLN A 86 6.46 -3.38 -9.27
CA GLN A 86 5.46 -2.91 -8.32
C GLN A 86 5.82 -1.51 -7.80
N ILE A 87 7.08 -1.34 -7.38
CA ILE A 87 7.63 -0.05 -6.94
C ILE A 87 7.53 0.97 -8.07
N GLY A 88 7.92 0.63 -9.30
CA GLY A 88 7.82 1.54 -10.45
C GLY A 88 6.41 2.03 -10.72
N LYS A 89 5.40 1.15 -10.62
CA LYS A 89 3.97 1.50 -10.77
C LYS A 89 3.47 2.39 -9.63
N LEU A 90 3.97 2.18 -8.42
CA LEU A 90 3.65 3.05 -7.29
C LEU A 90 4.25 4.44 -7.49
N MET A 91 5.53 4.54 -7.85
CA MET A 91 6.21 5.82 -8.02
C MET A 91 5.73 6.59 -9.26
N SER A 92 5.22 5.93 -10.30
CA SER A 92 4.57 6.64 -11.42
C SER A 92 3.31 7.41 -11.00
N VAL A 93 2.78 7.10 -9.82
CA VAL A 93 1.55 7.65 -9.29
C VAL A 93 1.86 8.57 -8.09
N LEU A 94 2.71 8.12 -7.17
CA LEU A 94 3.13 8.85 -5.96
C LEU A 94 4.24 9.89 -6.22
N GLY A 95 4.93 9.84 -7.36
CA GLY A 95 6.15 10.59 -7.61
C GLY A 95 7.38 9.92 -7.01
N ALA A 96 8.56 10.49 -7.29
CA ALA A 96 9.82 10.02 -6.72
C ALA A 96 9.83 10.27 -5.19
N PRO A 97 10.16 9.26 -4.36
CA PRO A 97 10.09 9.40 -2.91
C PRO A 97 11.19 10.34 -2.39
N SER A 98 10.81 11.21 -1.46
CA SER A 98 11.67 12.21 -0.83
C SER A 98 11.12 12.57 0.55
N GLU A 99 11.94 13.18 1.41
CA GLU A 99 11.46 13.68 2.71
C GLU A 99 10.30 14.69 2.60
N ARG A 100 10.13 15.32 1.43
CA ARG A 100 9.04 16.28 1.19
C ARG A 100 7.70 15.60 1.02
N ASN A 101 7.65 14.45 0.34
CA ASN A 101 6.40 13.76 0.03
C ASN A 101 6.19 12.49 0.87
N TRP A 102 7.24 11.95 1.48
CA TRP A 102 7.20 10.79 2.36
C TRP A 102 8.14 11.01 3.55
N SER A 103 7.56 11.38 4.70
CA SER A 103 8.35 11.61 5.91
C SER A 103 9.05 10.33 6.38
N GLY A 104 10.34 10.42 6.67
CA GLY A 104 11.14 9.28 7.14
C GLY A 104 11.68 8.40 6.01
N TRP A 105 11.56 8.81 4.75
CA TRP A 105 12.14 8.11 3.60
C TRP A 105 13.63 7.79 3.79
N SER A 106 14.42 8.72 4.30
CA SER A 106 15.86 8.57 4.53
C SER A 106 16.19 7.53 5.61
N THR A 107 15.22 7.14 6.42
CA THR A 107 15.37 6.12 7.48
C THR A 107 14.88 4.74 7.03
N MET A 108 14.32 4.65 5.82
CA MET A 108 13.77 3.41 5.30
C MET A 108 14.89 2.44 4.88
N PRO A 109 14.83 1.15 5.23
CA PRO A 109 15.95 0.22 5.05
C PRO A 109 16.51 0.18 3.62
N ASP A 110 15.61 0.26 2.62
CA ASP A 110 15.97 0.07 1.22
C ASP A 110 15.89 1.36 0.37
N CYS A 111 15.80 2.54 0.98
CA CYS A 111 15.61 3.81 0.24
C CYS A 111 16.70 4.12 -0.79
N GLY A 112 17.94 3.69 -0.53
CA GLY A 112 19.10 3.93 -1.40
C GLY A 112 19.37 2.83 -2.43
N LYS A 113 18.58 1.75 -2.45
CA LYS A 113 18.82 0.60 -3.36
C LYS A 113 18.25 0.81 -4.76
N ILE A 114 17.27 1.71 -4.90
CA ILE A 114 16.62 2.02 -6.17
C ILE A 114 16.70 3.53 -6.38
N VAL A 115 17.22 3.93 -7.54
CA VAL A 115 17.29 5.34 -7.92
C VAL A 115 16.09 5.67 -8.79
N PHE A 116 15.35 6.72 -8.42
CA PHE A 116 14.22 7.23 -9.18
C PHE A 116 14.64 8.48 -9.93
N SER A 117 14.20 8.62 -11.19
CA SER A 117 14.25 9.91 -11.88
C SER A 117 13.31 10.89 -11.18
N ASP A 118 13.69 12.16 -11.12
CA ASP A 118 12.82 13.22 -10.59
C ASP A 118 11.46 13.19 -11.28
N ALA A 119 10.44 12.81 -10.53
CA ALA A 119 9.07 12.67 -10.99
C ALA A 119 8.14 13.26 -9.95
N GLU A 120 7.31 14.21 -10.37
CA GLU A 120 6.28 14.76 -9.51
C GLU A 120 5.10 13.77 -9.38
N PRO A 121 4.40 13.75 -8.23
CA PRO A 121 3.18 12.97 -8.09
C PRO A 121 2.16 13.35 -9.18
N LEU A 122 1.33 12.38 -9.60
CA LEU A 122 0.33 12.64 -10.63
C LEU A 122 -0.58 13.81 -10.20
N ALA A 123 -0.63 14.88 -11.00
CA ALA A 123 -1.34 16.10 -10.61
C ALA A 123 -2.87 15.95 -10.65
N ASP A 124 -3.38 15.22 -11.64
CA ASP A 124 -4.81 14.94 -11.80
C ASP A 124 -5.11 13.44 -11.74
N TRP A 125 -5.61 13.03 -10.59
CA TRP A 125 -6.01 11.66 -10.31
C TRP A 125 -7.38 11.32 -10.94
N LYS A 126 -8.09 12.29 -11.55
CA LYS A 126 -9.33 12.02 -12.29
C LYS A 126 -9.11 11.11 -13.50
N ALA A 127 -7.91 11.11 -14.07
CA ALA A 127 -7.50 10.17 -15.12
C ALA A 127 -7.58 8.69 -14.66
N VAL A 128 -7.60 8.47 -13.34
CA VAL A 128 -7.69 7.15 -12.69
C VAL A 128 -9.08 6.95 -12.02
N GLY A 129 -10.00 7.92 -12.14
CA GLY A 129 -11.40 7.86 -11.67
C GLY A 129 -11.75 8.90 -10.59
N ILE A 130 -12.95 9.49 -10.66
CA ILE A 130 -13.38 10.58 -9.74
C ILE A 130 -13.67 10.07 -8.31
N VAL A 131 -14.25 8.88 -8.16
CA VAL A 131 -14.50 8.23 -6.85
C VAL A 131 -13.18 7.78 -6.20
N PHE A 132 -12.21 7.45 -7.04
CA PHE A 132 -10.85 7.05 -6.66
C PHE A 132 -10.07 8.18 -5.95
N TYR A 133 -10.27 9.46 -6.31
CA TYR A 133 -9.59 10.59 -5.66
C TYR A 133 -9.87 10.71 -4.16
N GLN A 134 -11.09 10.42 -3.69
CA GLN A 134 -11.44 10.68 -2.29
C GLN A 134 -10.98 9.58 -1.33
N ILE A 135 -11.16 8.32 -1.71
CA ILE A 135 -10.83 7.17 -0.87
C ILE A 135 -9.31 6.92 -0.88
N PHE A 136 -8.67 7.03 -2.04
CA PHE A 136 -7.24 6.75 -2.17
C PHE A 136 -6.36 7.89 -1.62
N ARG A 137 -6.81 9.16 -1.70
CA ARG A 137 -6.12 10.30 -1.06
C ARG A 137 -6.10 10.17 0.47
N PHE A 138 -7.11 9.54 1.06
CA PHE A 138 -7.14 9.25 2.50
C PHE A 138 -6.08 8.21 2.86
N CYS A 139 -6.00 7.10 2.12
CA CYS A 139 -5.03 6.03 2.36
C CYS A 139 -3.56 6.49 2.14
N ILE A 140 -3.26 7.22 1.05
CA ILE A 140 -1.89 7.72 0.79
C ILE A 140 -1.45 8.73 1.85
N LYS A 141 -2.32 9.69 2.21
CA LYS A 141 -1.97 10.69 3.23
C LYS A 141 -1.72 10.09 4.61
N CYS A 142 -2.25 8.91 4.90
CA CYS A 142 -2.05 8.23 6.17
C CYS A 142 -0.75 7.42 6.24
N ILE A 143 -0.10 7.15 5.12
CA ILE A 143 1.15 6.35 5.04
C ILE A 143 2.36 7.20 4.76
N MET A 144 2.21 8.25 3.93
CA MET A 144 3.31 9.15 3.60
C MET A 144 3.47 10.34 4.56
N ARG A 145 2.71 10.36 5.67
CA ARG A 145 2.81 11.35 6.75
C ARG A 145 3.32 10.73 8.03
#